data_AF-A0A2A5M9F8-F1
#
_entry.id   AF-A0A2A5M9F8-F1
#
_cell.length_a   1.000
_cell.length_b   1.000
_cell.length_c   1.000
_cell.angle_alpha   90.00
_cell.angle_beta   90.00
_cell.angle_gamma   90.00
#
_symmetry.space_group_name_H-M   'P 1'
#
loop_
_entity.id
_entity.type
_entity.pdbx_description
1 polymer ?
#
loop_
_entity_poly.entity_id
_entity_poly.type
_entity_poly.pdbx_seq_one_letter_code
_entity_poly.pdbx_strand_id
1 'polypeptide(L)' 'IIEALNSAIEACVDLITNEWHEKAKIAKDCASAAVFFSVLLALFVWGFILYSIYL' A
#
# COMPACT_ATOMS: atom_id res chain seq x y z
N ILE A 1 -2.89 -7.58 -5.19
CA ILE A 1 -4.20 -6.96 -4.84
C ILE A 1 -4.00 -5.54 -4.35
N ILE A 2 -3.29 -5.32 -3.24
CA ILE A 2 -3.17 -3.99 -2.65
C ILE A 2 -2.42 -3.00 -3.57
N GLU A 3 -1.36 -3.44 -4.26
CA GLU A 3 -0.70 -2.63 -5.30
C GLU A 3 -1.65 -2.18 -6.41
N ALA A 4 -2.50 -3.09 -6.91
CA ALA A 4 -3.47 -2.76 -7.95
C ALA A 4 -4.52 -1.75 -7.45
N LEU A 5 -4.91 -1.82 -6.16
CA LEU A 5 -5.77 -0.84 -5.54
C LEU A 5 -5.05 0.52 -5.36
N ASN A 6 -3.76 0.52 -5.02
CA ASN A 6 -2.97 1.76 -4.95
C ASN A 6 -2.94 2.48 -6.30
N SER A 7 -2.59 1.76 -7.37
CA SER A 7 -2.60 2.33 -8.73
C SER A 7 -3.99 2.79 -9.17
N ALA A 8 -5.06 2.10 -8.76
CA ALA A 8 -6.42 2.53 -9.07
C ALA A 8 -6.78 3.84 -8.34
N ILE A 9 -6.39 3.99 -7.07
CA ILE A 9 -6.61 5.23 -6.31
C ILE A 9 -5.79 6.37 -6.92
N GLU A 10 -4.52 6.14 -7.25
CA GLU A 10 -3.68 7.14 -7.92
C GLU A 10 -4.31 7.60 -9.24
N ALA A 11 -4.71 6.68 -10.11
CA ALA A 11 -5.37 6.99 -11.37
C ALA A 11 -6.69 7.76 -11.19
N CYS A 12 -7.50 7.41 -10.19
CA CYS A 12 -8.73 8.15 -9.88
C CYS A 12 -8.44 9.57 -9.39
N VAL A 13 -7.40 9.77 -8.58
CA VAL A 13 -7.00 11.10 -8.08
C VAL A 13 -6.43 11.95 -9.21
N ASP A 14 -5.57 11.37 -10.06
CA ASP A 14 -4.95 12.05 -11.21
C ASP A 14 -5.97 12.42 -12.30
N LEU A 15 -7.05 11.63 -12.42
CA LEU A 15 -8.17 11.96 -13.32
C LEU A 15 -8.91 13.23 -12.89
N ILE A 16 -9.01 13.49 -11.59
CA ILE A 16 -9.81 14.61 -11.04
C ILE A 16 -9.02 15.92 -11.07
N THR A 17 -7.73 15.87 -10.74
CA THR A 17 -6.92 17.08 -10.62
C THR A 17 -5.44 16.77 -10.82
N ASN A 18 -4.77 17.65 -11.59
CA ASN A 18 -3.31 17.65 -11.74
C ASN A 18 -2.66 18.72 -10.83
N GLU A 19 -3.44 19.50 -10.11
CA GLU A 19 -2.93 20.47 -9.14
C GLU A 19 -2.70 19.80 -7.78
N TRP A 20 -1.78 20.36 -7.00
CA TRP A 20 -1.52 19.85 -5.67
C TRP A 20 -2.69 20.20 -4.73
N HIS A 21 -3.29 19.17 -4.15
CA HIS A 21 -4.28 19.32 -3.08
C HIS A 21 -3.92 18.43 -1.89
N GLU A 22 -4.04 18.99 -0.69
CA GLU A 22 -3.75 18.27 0.55
C GLU A 22 -4.60 16.99 0.70
N LYS A 23 -5.88 17.03 0.33
CA LYS A 23 -6.77 15.85 0.36
C LYS A 23 -6.35 14.78 -0.67
N ALA A 24 -5.91 15.20 -1.85
CA ALA A 24 -5.40 14.28 -2.88
C ALA A 24 -4.13 13.59 -2.39
N LYS A 25 -3.25 14.34 -1.72
CA LYS A 25 -2.05 13.78 -1.08
C LYS A 25 -2.43 12.74 -0.03
N ILE A 26 -3.35 13.05 0.89
CA ILE A 26 -3.80 12.10 1.92
C ILE A 26 -4.36 10.82 1.30
N ALA A 27 -5.15 10.92 0.23
CA ALA A 27 -5.68 9.75 -0.47
C ALA A 27 -4.57 8.84 -1.02
N LYS A 28 -3.55 9.41 -1.66
CA LYS A 28 -2.38 8.67 -2.18
C LYS A 28 -1.50 8.10 -1.06
N ASP A 29 -1.30 8.86 0.02
CA ASP A 29 -0.53 8.43 1.19
C ASP A 29 -1.21 7.24 1.90
N CYS A 30 -2.54 7.24 2.03
CA CYS A 30 -3.29 6.11 2.57
C CYS A 30 -3.18 4.85 1.70
N ALA A 31 -3.22 5.01 0.37
CA ALA A 31 -3.12 3.92 -0.58
C ALA A 31 -1.73 3.25 -0.53
N SER A 32 -0.68 4.05 -0.51
CA SER A 32 0.70 3.57 -0.36
C SER A 32 0.98 2.98 1.04
N ALA A 33 0.33 3.49 2.09
CA ALA A 33 0.39 2.88 3.42
C ALA A 33 -0.23 1.47 3.43
N ALA A 34 -1.34 1.25 2.71
CA ALA A 34 -1.93 -0.09 2.59
C ALA A 34 -0.95 -1.07 1.93
N VAL A 35 -0.26 -0.65 0.88
CA VAL A 35 0.82 -1.42 0.23
C VAL A 35 1.90 -1.78 1.26
N PHE A 36 2.39 -0.80 2.00
CA PHE A 36 3.41 -1.01 3.03
C PHE A 36 2.99 -2.06 4.07
N PHE A 37 1.76 -1.97 4.60
CA PHE A 37 1.25 -2.97 5.55
C PHE A 37 1.10 -4.36 4.92
N SER A 38 0.77 -4.45 3.63
CA SER A 38 0.69 -5.74 2.94
C SER A 38 2.06 -6.41 2.82
N VAL A 39 3.12 -5.63 2.58
CA VAL A 39 4.50 -6.14 2.54
C VAL A 39 4.97 -6.52 3.94
N LEU A 40 4.70 -5.70 4.96
CA LEU A 40 5.00 -6.05 6.35
C LEU A 40 4.31 -7.34 6.77
N LEU A 41 3.03 -7.52 6.44
CA LEU A 41 2.30 -8.75 6.73
C LEU A 41 2.96 -9.95 6.05
N ALA A 42 3.35 -9.82 4.78
CA ALA A 42 4.06 -10.88 4.06
C ALA A 42 5.38 -11.24 4.76
N LEU A 43 6.17 -10.23 5.18
CA LEU A 43 7.41 -10.44 5.94
C LEU A 43 7.15 -11.14 7.28
N PHE A 44 6.11 -10.76 8.02
CA PHE A 44 5.77 -11.40 9.29
C PHE A 44 5.34 -12.85 9.10
N VAL A 45 4.51 -13.15 8.10
CA VAL A 45 4.06 -14.51 7.81
C VAL A 45 5.25 -15.39 7.44
N TRP A 46 6.10 -14.95 6.52
CA TRP A 46 7.29 -15.70 6.13
C TRP A 46 8.30 -15.82 7.27
N GLY A 47 8.52 -14.75 8.03
CA GLY A 47 9.39 -14.75 9.20
C GLY A 47 8.91 -15.75 10.26
N PHE A 48 7.60 -15.81 10.53
CA PHE A 48 7.01 -16.78 11.46
C PHE A 48 7.16 -18.22 10.95
N ILE A 49 6.91 -18.47 9.67
CA ILE A 49 7.08 -19.79 9.06
C ILE A 49 8.54 -20.25 9.15
N LEU A 50 9.49 -19.38 8.79
CA LEU A 50 10.92 -19.71 8.87
C LEU A 50 11.35 -19.95 10.32
N TYR A 51 10.91 -19.10 11.25
CA TYR A 51 11.16 -19.30 12.68
C TYR A 51 10.66 -20.67 13.14
N SER A 52 9.41 -21.02 12.80
CA SER A 52 8.81 -22.31 13.16
C SER A 52 9.49 -23.53 12.51
N ILE A 53 10.21 -23.35 11.39
CA ILE A 53 10.89 -24.45 10.70
C ILE A 53 12.31 -24.67 11.25
N TYR A 54 13.01 -23.58 11.59
CA TYR A 54 14.44 -23.63 11.93
C TYR A 54 14.74 -23.51 13.43
N LEU A 55 13.82 -23.00 14.24
CA LEU A 55 13.95 -22.85 15.69
C LEU A 55 12.95 -23.74 16.43
#